data_AF-F1LI55-F1
#
_entry.id   AF-F1LI55-F1
#
_cell.length_a   1.000
_cell.length_b   1.000
_cell.length_c   1.000
_cell.angle_alpha   90.00
_cell.angle_beta   90.00
_cell.angle_gamma   90.00
#
_symmetry.space_group_name_H-M   'P 1'
#
loop_
_entity.id
_entity.type
_entity.pdbx_description
1 polymer ?
#
loop_
_entity_poly.entity_id
_entity_poly.type
_entity_poly.pdbx_seq_one_letter_code
_entity_poly.pdbx_strand_id
1 'polypeptide(L)' 'MAELLSNVQLQKKDGSLTKGSEALEGKVVALYFSAHWCPPCRQFTPVLKDFYEELEGEGFEIVFVSFDRSESDLEEYM' A
#
# COMPACT_ATOMS: atom_id res chain seq x y z
N MET A 1 -1.63 -16.35 8.66
CA MET A 1 -2.23 -15.18 7.98
C MET A 1 -1.36 -13.98 8.38
N ALA A 2 -0.79 -13.23 7.43
CA ALA A 2 0.25 -12.18 7.59
C ALA A 2 0.55 -11.68 9.03
N GLU A 3 1.24 -12.50 9.85
CA GLU A 3 1.56 -12.12 11.24
C GLU A 3 2.45 -10.89 11.29
N LEU A 4 3.27 -10.70 10.25
CA LEU A 4 4.16 -9.56 10.10
C LEU A 4 3.43 -8.22 10.19
N LEU A 5 2.21 -8.11 9.65
CA LEU A 5 1.45 -6.85 9.62
C LEU A 5 0.44 -6.72 10.76
N SER A 6 0.18 -7.79 11.51
CA SER A 6 -0.86 -7.83 12.55
C SER A 6 -0.75 -6.67 13.56
N ASN A 7 0.47 -6.38 14.00
CA ASN A 7 0.77 -5.35 15.01
C ASN A 7 1.32 -4.04 14.40
N VAL A 8 1.34 -3.93 13.07
CA VAL A 8 1.85 -2.74 12.37
C VAL A 8 0.73 -1.70 12.25
N GLN A 9 1.04 -0.43 12.50
CA GLN A 9 0.15 0.69 12.17
C GLN A 9 0.26 0.98 10.69
N LEU A 10 -0.86 0.86 9.97
CA LEU A 10 -0.98 1.20 8.57
C LEU A 10 -1.62 2.58 8.46
N GLN A 11 -1.02 3.45 7.65
CA GLN A 11 -1.55 4.77 7.36
C GLN A 11 -2.37 4.73 6.07
N LYS A 12 -3.56 5.32 6.11
CA LYS A 12 -4.39 5.55 4.93
C LYS A 12 -4.04 6.90 4.29
N LYS A 13 -4.50 7.11 3.05
CA LYS A 13 -4.31 8.37 2.32
C LYS A 13 -4.88 9.60 3.05
N ASP A 14 -5.89 9.43 3.90
CA ASP A 14 -6.46 10.50 4.72
C ASP A 14 -5.64 10.82 5.99
N GLY A 15 -4.50 10.14 6.17
CA GLY A 15 -3.62 10.27 7.34
C GLY A 15 -4.07 9.46 8.56
N SER A 16 -5.22 8.80 8.51
CA SER A 16 -5.69 7.97 9.62
C SER A 16 -4.85 6.69 9.76
N LEU A 17 -4.63 6.27 11.01
CA LEU A 17 -3.90 5.06 11.35
C LEU A 17 -4.88 3.94 11.73
N THR A 18 -4.58 2.72 11.30
CA THR A 18 -5.32 1.51 11.66
C THR A 18 -4.37 0.34 11.86
N LYS A 19 -4.70 -0.57 12.77
CA LYS A 19 -3.90 -1.79 12.95
C LYS A 19 -4.03 -2.69 11.72
N GLY A 20 -2.92 -3.27 11.27
CA GLY A 20 -2.94 -4.19 10.14
C GLY A 20 -3.84 -5.41 10.37
N SER A 21 -4.00 -5.89 11.62
CA SER A 21 -4.96 -6.94 11.95
C SER A 21 -6.40 -6.57 11.65
N GLU A 22 -6.78 -5.29 11.80
CA GLU A 22 -8.14 -4.79 11.56
C GLU A 22 -8.34 -4.44 10.07
N ALA A 23 -7.33 -3.83 9.45
CA ALA A 23 -7.42 -3.34 8.07
C ALA A 23 -7.39 -4.45 7.01
N LEU A 24 -6.74 -5.58 7.33
CA LEU A 24 -6.42 -6.65 6.38
C LEU A 24 -7.15 -7.97 6.68
N GLU A 25 -8.03 -8.00 7.68
CA GLU A 25 -8.74 -9.23 8.06
C GLU A 25 -9.57 -9.78 6.90
N GLY A 26 -9.38 -11.07 6.59
CA GLY A 26 -10.10 -11.76 5.53
C GLY A 26 -9.73 -11.34 4.10
N LYS A 27 -8.74 -10.45 3.92
CA LYS A 27 -8.31 -9.97 2.60
C LYS A 27 -7.12 -10.74 2.04
N VAL A 28 -7.03 -10.79 0.72
CA VAL A 28 -5.78 -11.12 0.01
C VAL A 28 -4.92 -9.86 -0.03
N VAL A 29 -3.70 -9.94 0.50
CA VAL A 29 -2.82 -8.79 0.67
C VAL A 29 -1.63 -8.88 -0.29
N ALA A 30 -1.46 -7.86 -1.13
CA ALA A 30 -0.26 -7.66 -1.93
C ALA A 30 0.67 -6.63 -1.24
N LEU A 31 1.93 -7.00 -1.03
CA LEU A 31 2.95 -6.06 -0.58
C LEU A 31 3.57 -5.40 -1.79
N TYR A 32 3.46 -4.08 -1.89
CA TYR A 32 4.01 -3.32 -2.99
C TYR A 32 5.25 -2.54 -2.53
N PHE A 33 6.43 -3.04 -2.87
CA PHE A 33 7.70 -2.39 -2.56
C PHE A 33 8.07 -1.44 -3.69
N SER A 34 8.14 -0.14 -3.40
CA SER A 34 8.37 0.88 -4.42
C SER A 34 8.90 2.17 -3.80
N ALA A 35 9.36 3.11 -4.63
CA ALA A 35 9.75 4.45 -4.21
C ALA A 35 9.50 5.47 -5.33
N HIS A 36 9.25 6.73 -4.96
CA HIS A 36 9.06 7.83 -5.89
C HIS A 36 10.25 8.04 -6.83
N TRP A 37 11.47 7.93 -6.29
CA TRP A 37 12.71 8.16 -7.04
C TRP A 37 12.99 7.10 -8.12
N CYS A 38 12.30 5.97 -8.09
CA CYS A 38 12.49 4.84 -9.00
C CYS A 38 11.68 5.00 -10.31
N PRO A 39 12.31 5.22 -11.48
CA PRO A 39 11.59 5.41 -12.75
C PRO A 39 10.66 4.26 -13.18
N PRO A 40 11.07 2.97 -13.16
CA PRO A 40 10.16 1.89 -13.54
C PRO A 40 9.01 1.74 -12.54
N CYS A 41 9.22 2.09 -11.28
CA CYS A 41 8.17 2.08 -10.27
C CYS A 41 7.05 3.06 -10.61
N ARG A 42 7.40 4.31 -10.94
CA ARG A 42 6.42 5.33 -11.38
C ARG A 42 5.65 4.95 -12.64
N GLN A 43 6.22 4.11 -13.50
CA GLN A 43 5.52 3.59 -14.68
C GLN A 43 4.55 2.46 -14.34
N PHE A 44 4.85 1.67 -13.31
CA PHE A 44 4.03 0.53 -12.89
C PHE A 44 2.86 0.92 -11.98
N THR A 45 3.04 1.92 -11.10
CA THR A 45 1.99 2.34 -10.15
C THR A 45 0.65 2.69 -10.81
N PRO A 46 0.59 3.38 -11.97
CA PRO A 46 -0.66 3.62 -12.66
C PRO A 46 -1.36 2.32 -13.09
N VAL A 47 -0.60 1.33 -13.60
CA VAL A 47 -1.14 0.02 -13.99
C VAL A 47 -1.65 -0.75 -12.76
N LEU A 48 -0.92 -0.69 -11.65
CA LEU A 48 -1.33 -1.31 -10.40
C LEU A 48 -2.60 -0.65 -9.82
N LYS A 49 -2.72 0.67 -9.97
CA LYS A 49 -3.91 1.42 -9.57
C LYS A 49 -5.13 0.96 -10.37
N ASP A 50 -5.02 0.88 -11.69
CA ASP A 50 -6.13 0.42 -12.54
C ASP A 50 -6.56 -1.01 -12.15
N PHE A 51 -5.61 -1.92 -11.94
CA PHE A 51 -5.88 -3.27 -11.45
C PHE A 51 -6.58 -3.31 -10.08
N TYR A 52 -6.18 -2.43 -9.16
CA TYR A 52 -6.81 -2.33 -7.84
C TYR A 52 -8.26 -1.83 -7.93
N GLU A 53 -8.52 -0.85 -8.79
CA GLU A 53 -9.87 -0.34 -9.06
C GLU A 53 -10.77 -1.43 -9.69
N GLU A 54 -10.22 -2.28 -10.57
CA GLU A 54 -10.97 -3.41 -11.16
C GLU A 54 -11.38 -4.48 -10.14
N LEU A 55 -10.64 -4.63 -9.03
CA LEU A 55 -10.90 -5.61 -7.97
C LEU A 55 -11.68 -5.04 -6.78
N GLU A 56 -12.28 -3.85 -6.93
CA GLU A 56 -13.05 -3.23 -5.86
C GLU A 56 -14.18 -4.17 -5.36
N GLY A 57 -14.19 -4.43 -4.04
CA GLY A 57 -15.16 -5.33 -3.42
C GLY A 57 -14.79 -6.83 -3.44
N GLU A 58 -13.70 -7.23 -4.10
CA GLU A 58 -13.25 -8.64 -4.16
C GLU A 58 -12.38 -9.07 -2.97
N GLY A 59 -12.25 -8.24 -1.94
CA GLY A 59 -11.44 -8.56 -0.76
C GLY A 59 -9.94 -8.56 -1.02
N PHE A 60 -9.47 -7.78 -1.99
CA PHE A 60 -8.06 -7.54 -2.27
C PHE A 60 -7.59 -6.23 -1.64
N GLU A 61 -6.35 -6.19 -1.15
CA GLU A 61 -5.75 -4.98 -0.56
C GLU A 61 -4.27 -4.86 -0.90
N ILE A 62 -3.81 -3.63 -1.07
CA ILE A 62 -2.39 -3.32 -1.32
C ILE A 62 -1.82 -2.61 -0.10
N VAL A 63 -0.71 -3.14 0.42
CA VAL A 63 0.11 -2.46 1.42
C VAL A 63 1.36 -1.93 0.73
N PHE A 64 1.41 -0.61 0.56
CA PHE A 64 2.60 0.06 0.06
C PHE A 64 3.71 0.05 1.12
N VAL A 65 4.88 -0.47 0.74
CA VAL A 65 6.08 -0.48 1.55
C VAL A 65 7.11 0.42 0.87
N SER A 66 7.14 1.68 1.32
CA SER A 66 7.99 2.70 0.72
C SER A 66 9.48 2.44 0.95
N PHE A 67 10.26 2.67 -0.11
CA PHE A 67 11.72 2.77 -0.12
C PHE A 67 12.19 4.23 -0.32
N ASP A 68 11.28 5.18 -0.14
CA ASP A 68 11.59 6.61 -0.16
C ASP A 68 12.48 6.98 1.02
N ARG A 69 13.28 8.03 0.84
CA ARG A 69 14.31 8.43 1.79
C ARG A 69 13.84 9.53 2.75
N SER A 70 12.65 10.06 2.50
CA SER A 70 12.00 11.07 3.33
C SER A 70 10.49 10.84 3.34
N GLU A 71 9.84 11.33 4.37
CA GLU A 71 8.36 11.32 4.47
C GLU A 71 7.73 12.17 3.37
N SER A 72 8.35 13.30 3.01
CA SER A 72 7.89 14.16 1.92
C SER A 72 7.90 13.47 0.55
N ASP A 73 8.93 12.66 0.26
CA ASP A 73 9.00 11.92 -1.01
C ASP A 73 7.89 10.84 -1.08
N LEU A 74 7.58 10.22 0.06
CA LEU A 74 6.49 9.26 0.19
C LEU A 74 5.14 9.95 0.00
N GLU A 75 4.90 11.08 0.67
CA GLU A 75 3.66 11.84 0.57
C GLU A 75 3.40 12.36 -0.85
N GLU A 76 4.43 12.82 -1.56
CA GLU A 76 4.30 13.28 -2.94
C GLU A 76 3.94 12.14 -3.91
N TYR A 77 4.24 10.90 -3.54
CA TYR A 77 3.97 9.72 -4.36
C TYR A 77 2.57 9.11 -4.15
N MET A 78 1.92 9.38 -3.01
CA MET A 78 0.64 8.78 -2.59
C MET A 78 -0.59 9.59 -3.01
#